data_AF-A0A8T6PYQ1-F1
#
_entry.id   AF-A0A8T6PYQ1-F1
#
_cell.length_a   1.000
_cell.length_b   1.000
_cell.length_c   1.000
_cell.angle_alpha   90.00
_cell.angle_beta   90.00
_cell.angle_gamma   90.00
#
_symmetry.space_group_name_H-M   'P 1'
#
loop_
_entity.id
_entity.type
_entity.pdbx_description
1 polymer ?
#
loop_
_entity_poly.entity_id
_entity_poly.type
_entity_poly.pdbx_seq_one_letter_code
_entity_poly.pdbx_strand_id
1 'polypeptide(L)' 'KFVVSVDTGLSHLTAALDRPNITVYGPTDPGLIGGYGKNQMVCRAPGNELSQLTANAVKRFIEENAAMI' A
#
# COMPACT_ATOMS: atom_id res chain seq x y z
N LYS A 1 -13.14 3.37 5.64
CA LYS A 1 -12.45 2.45 6.61
C LYS A 1 -11.60 1.52 5.76
N PHE A 2 -10.31 1.44 6.05
CA PHE A 2 -9.30 0.90 5.12
C PHE A 2 -8.21 0.09 5.84
N VAL A 3 -7.32 -0.51 5.05
CA VAL A 3 -6.16 -1.29 5.52
C VAL A 3 -4.86 -0.58 5.13
N VAL A 4 -3.88 -0.65 6.03
CA VAL A 4 -2.48 -0.38 5.72
C VAL A 4 -1.72 -1.68 5.93
N SER A 5 -0.99 -2.13 4.92
CA SER A 5 -0.31 -3.42 4.94
C SER A 5 1.09 -3.33 4.34
N VAL A 6 1.92 -4.31 4.69
CA VAL A 6 3.16 -4.59 3.94
C VAL A 6 2.85 -5.57 2.80
N ASP A 7 3.82 -5.81 1.95
CA ASP A 7 3.76 -6.86 0.93
C ASP A 7 3.69 -8.26 1.58
N THR A 8 2.46 -8.80 1.70
CA THR A 8 2.16 -10.08 2.34
C THR A 8 0.87 -10.67 1.81
N GLY A 9 0.66 -11.98 1.99
CA GLY A 9 -0.54 -12.70 1.52
C GLY A 9 -1.87 -12.10 2.01
N LEU A 10 -1.91 -11.54 3.22
CA LEU A 10 -3.12 -10.86 3.72
C LEU A 10 -3.43 -9.54 3.00
N SER A 11 -2.43 -8.88 2.41
CA SER A 11 -2.66 -7.74 1.53
C SER A 11 -3.40 -8.19 0.26
N HIS A 12 -3.01 -9.33 -0.31
CA HIS A 12 -3.74 -9.93 -1.45
C HIS A 12 -5.17 -10.33 -1.07
N LEU A 13 -5.39 -10.88 0.12
CA LEU A 13 -6.75 -11.18 0.59
C LEU A 13 -7.59 -9.90 0.72
N THR A 14 -6.98 -8.81 1.18
CA THR A 14 -7.63 -7.49 1.26
C THR A 14 -8.01 -6.98 -0.13
N ALA A 15 -7.11 -7.15 -1.11
CA ALA A 15 -7.36 -6.81 -2.51
C ALA A 15 -8.51 -7.62 -3.12
N ALA A 16 -8.54 -8.94 -2.87
CA ALA A 16 -9.59 -9.83 -3.35
C ALA A 16 -10.98 -9.48 -2.78
N LEU A 17 -11.04 -8.83 -1.62
CA LEU A 17 -12.26 -8.33 -1.01
C LEU A 17 -12.64 -6.91 -1.46
N ASP A 18 -11.95 -6.35 -2.46
CA ASP A 18 -12.14 -4.98 -2.96
C ASP A 18 -12.12 -3.92 -1.83
N ARG A 19 -11.34 -4.18 -0.78
CA ARG A 19 -11.21 -3.24 0.35
C ARG A 19 -10.14 -2.21 0.02
N PRO A 20 -10.39 -0.91 0.29
CA PRO A 20 -9.34 0.09 0.19
C PRO A 20 -8.11 -0.30 1.01
N ASN A 21 -6.97 -0.36 0.34
CA ASN A 21 -5.74 -0.90 0.91
C ASN A 21 -4.53 -0.12 0.39
N ILE A 22 -3.72 0.35 1.33
CA ILE A 22 -2.44 0.97 1.05
C ILE A 22 -1.38 -0.07 1.39
N THR A 23 -0.67 -0.55 0.37
CA THR A 23 0.44 -1.48 0.56
C THR A 23 1.76 -0.72 0.46
N VAL A 24 2.56 -0.79 1.52
CA VAL A 24 3.91 -0.20 1.55
C VAL A 24 4.92 -1.19 1.00
N TYR A 25 5.68 -0.76 -0.01
CA TYR A 25 6.69 -1.56 -0.69
C TYR A 25 8.08 -1.00 -0.43
N GLY A 26 9.00 -1.87 -0.04
CA GLY A 26 10.44 -1.57 -0.01
C GLY A 26 11.13 -2.21 -1.21
N PRO A 27 11.86 -3.33 -1.03
CA PRO A 27 12.68 -3.93 -2.09
C PRO A 27 11.86 -4.68 -3.15
N THR A 28 10.59 -5.00 -2.87
CA THR A 28 9.72 -5.74 -3.77
C THR A 28 9.02 -4.84 -4.77
N ASP A 29 8.88 -5.32 -6.02
CA ASP A 29 8.25 -4.55 -7.10
C ASP A 29 6.73 -4.83 -7.21
N PRO A 30 5.86 -3.88 -6.85
CA PRO A 30 4.42 -4.01 -7.04
C PRO A 30 3.98 -4.12 -8.50
N GLY A 31 4.84 -3.75 -9.47
CA GLY A 31 4.56 -3.99 -10.89
C GLY A 31 4.53 -5.47 -11.27
N LEU A 32 5.12 -6.33 -10.43
CA LEU A 32 5.16 -7.78 -10.65
C LEU A 32 4.24 -8.53 -9.68
N ILE A 33 4.23 -8.12 -8.41
CA ILE A 33 3.53 -8.83 -7.33
C ILE A 33 2.53 -7.97 -6.56
N GLY A 34 2.06 -6.87 -7.16
CA GLY A 34 1.04 -6.02 -6.57
C GLY A 34 -0.29 -6.74 -6.29
N GLY A 35 -1.03 -6.25 -5.29
CA GLY A 35 -2.41 -6.68 -5.06
C GLY A 35 -3.33 -6.25 -6.20
N TYR A 36 -4.15 -7.17 -6.72
CA TYR A 36 -5.14 -6.89 -7.75
C TYR A 36 -6.54 -6.81 -7.14
N GLY A 37 -7.22 -5.68 -7.36
CA GLY A 37 -8.54 -5.39 -6.82
C GLY A 37 -8.86 -3.90 -6.93
N LYS A 38 -10.06 -3.50 -6.55
CA LYS A 38 -10.43 -2.07 -6.47
C LYS A 38 -9.71 -1.41 -5.30
N ASN A 39 -9.39 -0.12 -5.48
CA ASN A 39 -8.85 0.74 -4.41
C ASN A 39 -7.54 0.19 -3.79
N GLN A 40 -6.70 -0.48 -4.59
CA GLN A 40 -5.35 -0.89 -4.19
C GLN A 40 -4.36 0.23 -4.52
N MET A 41 -3.74 0.78 -3.48
CA MET A 41 -2.82 1.90 -3.58
C MET A 41 -1.41 1.46 -3.22
N VAL A 42 -0.44 1.85 -4.05
CA VAL A 42 0.95 1.48 -3.93
C VAL A 42 1.75 2.63 -3.33
N CYS A 43 2.29 2.44 -2.13
CA CYS A 43 3.17 3.41 -1.48
C CYS A 43 4.61 2.87 -1.49
N ARG A 44 5.46 3.41 -2.37
CA ARG A 44 6.87 2.98 -2.47
C ARG A 44 7.74 3.75 -1.49
N ALA A 45 8.57 3.02 -0.76
CA ALA A 45 9.57 3.61 0.11
C ALA A 45 10.69 4.28 -0.70
N PRO A 46 11.24 5.42 -0.23
CA PRO A 46 12.42 6.02 -0.83
C PRO A 46 13.57 5.01 -0.92
N GLY A 47 14.25 4.96 -2.07
CA GLY A 47 15.37 4.04 -2.29
C GLY A 47 15.01 2.56 -2.19
N ASN A 48 13.73 2.18 -2.24
CA ASN A 48 13.24 0.82 -2.00
C ASN A 48 13.57 0.29 -0.58
N GLU A 49 13.77 1.18 0.40
CA GLU A 49 14.07 0.82 1.79
C GLU A 49 12.97 1.29 2.74
N LEU A 50 12.23 0.36 3.34
CA LEU A 50 11.14 0.70 4.28
C LEU A 50 11.61 1.50 5.50
N SER A 51 12.88 1.37 5.91
CA SER A 51 13.49 2.19 6.97
C SER A 51 13.45 3.69 6.67
N GLN A 52 13.41 4.08 5.39
CA GLN A 52 13.35 5.46 4.95
C GLN A 52 11.90 5.97 4.79
N LEU A 53 10.90 5.09 4.86
CA LEU A 53 9.49 5.46 4.75
C LEU A 53 8.93 5.84 6.12
N THR A 54 8.78 7.14 6.37
CA THR A 54 8.28 7.64 7.66
C THR A 54 6.77 7.49 7.80
N ALA A 55 6.29 7.37 9.05
CA ALA A 55 4.85 7.34 9.34
C ALA A 55 4.12 8.60 8.83
N ASN A 56 4.76 9.77 8.88
CA ASN A 56 4.19 11.01 8.36
C ASN A 56 4.03 10.98 6.83
N ALA A 57 4.97 10.37 6.11
CA ALA A 57 4.84 10.19 4.67
C ALA A 57 3.66 9.27 4.32
N VAL A 58 3.49 8.17 5.06
CA VAL A 58 2.33 7.27 4.88
C VAL A 58 1.01 7.98 5.22
N LYS A 59 0.97 8.77 6.30
CA LYS A 59 -0.21 9.58 6.65
C LYS A 59 -0.56 10.58 5.55
N ARG A 60 0.43 11.29 5.01
CA ARG A 60 0.21 12.22 3.89
C ARG A 60 -0.33 11.49 2.66
N PHE A 61 0.23 10.31 2.36
CA PHE A 61 -0.26 9.47 1.28
C PHE A 61 -1.71 9.04 1.48
N ILE A 62 -2.13 8.73 2.72
CA ILE A 62 -3.54 8.46 3.06
C ILE A 62 -4.40 9.69 2.74
N GLU A 63 -3.98 10.88 3.17
CA GLU A 63 -4.74 12.12 2.97
C GLU A 63 -4.88 12.48 1.49
N GLU A 64 -3.81 12.32 0.69
CA GLU A 64 -3.81 12.57 -0.75
C GLU A 64 -4.70 11.59 -1.53
N ASN A 65 -4.92 10.39 -0.98
CA ASN A 65 -5.74 9.36 -1.61
C ASN A 65 -7.13 9.22 -0.97
N ALA A 66 -7.54 10.11 -0.07
CA ALA A 66 -8.75 9.96 0.77
C ALA A 66 -10.04 9.66 -0.01
N ALA A 67 -10.17 10.09 -1.27
CA ALA A 67 -11.33 9.77 -2.12
C ALA A 67 -11.45 8.27 -2.50
N MET A 68 -10.37 7.51 -2.34
CA MET A 68 -10.28 6.08 -2.66
C MET A 68 -10.33 5.18 -1.41
N ILE A 69 -10.54 5.74 -0.21
CA ILE A 69 -10.38 5.12 1.13
C ILE A 69 -11.67 5.17 1.97
#